data_AF-A0A9E5KDY4-F1
#
_entry.id   AF-A0A9E5KDY4-F1
#
_cell.length_a   1.000
_cell.length_b   1.000
_cell.length_c   1.000
_cell.angle_alpha   90.00
_cell.angle_beta   90.00
_cell.angle_gamma   90.00
#
_symmetry.space_group_name_H-M   'P 1'
#
loop_
_entity.id
_entity.type
_entity.pdbx_description
1 polymer ?
#
loop_
_entity_poly.entity_id
_entity_poly.type
_entity_poly.pdbx_seq_one_letter_code
_entity_poly.pdbx_strand_id
1 'polypeptide(L)'
;MFAYSIVAITLLFDAEPVVSLPWSLAPLTAPPLPAIASQQHPIDQFVIRTLKARGLNLSPEADRITLLRRAHLDLTGMLPTLAEREAFLADTAPGAWERLIDRLMASPGYGERWGRHWLDVARFAESQGYERDKPRDEAWPYRDWVISAFQSDMPYGDFVKRQVAGDLIPSSQGGDVAATGFLVAGPYDEAGNGANNAILRLKAREDELEDMVGTTAQAFLGLTVHCARCHDHKFDP
;
A
#
# COMPACT_ATOMS: atom_id res chain seq x y z
N MET A 1 45.66 6.58 19.50
CA MET A 1 44.79 6.59 20.70
C MET A 1 44.15 7.97 20.76
N PHE A 2 43.06 8.17 19.99
CA PHE A 2 42.31 9.43 19.94
C PHE A 2 40.95 9.17 20.55
N ALA A 3 40.72 9.70 21.75
CA ALA A 3 39.45 9.64 22.44
C ALA A 3 38.57 10.79 21.93
N TYR A 4 37.48 10.47 21.26
CA TYR A 4 36.42 11.42 20.94
C TYR A 4 35.58 11.67 22.20
N SER A 5 35.71 12.87 22.77
CA SER A 5 34.80 13.36 23.81
C SER A 5 33.46 13.71 23.16
N ILE A 6 32.45 12.88 23.40
CA ILE A 6 31.05 13.21 23.12
C ILE A 6 30.61 14.21 24.18
N VAL A 7 30.47 15.47 23.79
CA VAL A 7 29.76 16.48 24.57
C VAL A 7 28.27 16.16 24.47
N ALA A 8 27.71 15.59 25.53
CA ALA A 8 26.28 15.42 25.67
C ALA A 8 25.65 16.81 25.85
N ILE A 9 24.99 17.32 24.81
CA ILE A 9 24.09 18.47 24.92
C ILE A 9 22.80 17.92 25.54
N THR A 10 22.71 18.01 26.86
CA THR A 10 21.45 17.82 27.59
C THR A 10 20.58 19.05 27.35
N LEU A 11 19.77 19.03 26.29
CA LEU A 11 18.68 19.99 26.16
C LEU A 11 17.66 19.68 27.28
N LEU A 12 17.50 20.65 28.18
CA LEU A 12 16.39 20.77 29.12
C LEU A 12 15.09 20.88 28.32
N PHE A 13 14.53 19.73 27.94
CA PHE A 13 13.10 19.58 27.78
C PHE A 13 12.62 18.93 29.07
N ASP A 14 11.78 19.63 29.82
CA ASP A 14 10.94 19.01 30.83
C ASP A 14 10.29 17.80 30.17
N ALA A 15 10.64 16.60 30.62
CA ALA A 15 10.06 15.37 30.13
C ALA A 15 8.59 15.37 30.53
N GLU A 16 7.74 15.85 29.61
CA GLU A 16 6.32 15.53 29.58
C GLU A 16 6.15 14.04 29.94
N PRO A 17 5.18 13.69 30.83
CA PRO A 17 5.02 12.33 31.29
C PRO A 17 4.95 11.41 30.08
N VAL A 18 5.71 10.31 30.10
CA VAL A 18 5.75 9.29 29.04
C VAL A 18 4.30 8.89 28.73
N VAL A 19 3.72 9.52 27.72
CA VAL A 19 2.40 9.17 27.21
C VAL A 19 2.58 7.76 26.71
N SER A 20 1.88 6.79 27.33
CA SER A 20 1.90 5.42 26.84
C SER A 20 1.57 5.46 25.35
N LEU A 21 2.46 4.91 24.51
CA LEU A 21 2.23 4.88 23.07
C LEU A 21 0.81 4.39 22.80
N PRO A 22 0.04 5.05 21.91
CA PRO A 22 -1.24 4.54 21.45
C PRO A 22 -1.11 3.06 21.09
N TRP A 23 -2.14 2.26 21.36
CA TRP A 23 -2.09 0.81 21.15
C TRP A 23 -1.63 0.42 19.73
N SER A 24 -1.93 1.26 18.73
CA SER A 24 -1.56 1.07 17.32
C SER A 24 -0.08 1.34 17.01
N LEU A 25 0.64 2.00 17.92
CA LEU A 25 2.07 2.31 17.83
C LEU A 25 2.91 1.49 18.82
N ALA A 26 2.27 0.69 19.67
CA ALA A 26 2.95 -0.25 20.54
C ALA A 26 3.52 -1.42 19.72
N PRO A 27 4.66 -2.01 20.14
CA PRO A 27 5.20 -3.20 19.49
C PRO A 27 4.17 -4.33 19.42
N LEU A 28 4.01 -4.93 18.24
CA LEU A 28 3.12 -6.08 18.06
C LEU A 28 3.70 -7.29 18.79
N THR A 29 2.88 -7.91 19.64
CA THR A 29 3.19 -9.17 20.29
C THR A 29 2.22 -10.23 19.79
N ALA A 30 2.73 -11.39 19.37
CA ALA A 30 1.90 -12.47 18.87
C ALA A 30 1.02 -12.99 20.04
N PRO A 31 -0.32 -12.91 19.93
CA PRO A 31 -1.19 -13.43 20.97
C PRO A 31 -1.14 -14.96 21.00
N PRO A 32 -1.36 -15.60 22.17
CA PRO A 32 -1.47 -17.04 22.24
C PRO A 32 -2.64 -17.53 21.38
N LEU A 33 -2.42 -18.62 20.65
CA LEU A 33 -3.45 -19.21 19.82
C LEU A 33 -4.58 -19.80 20.69
N PRO A 34 -5.87 -19.62 20.31
CA PRO A 34 -6.97 -20.28 20.98
C PRO A 34 -6.82 -21.82 20.94
N ALA A 35 -7.12 -22.51 22.03
CA ALA A 35 -7.09 -23.98 22.10
C ALA A 35 -8.27 -24.62 21.34
N ILE A 36 -8.34 -24.39 20.03
CA ILE A 36 -9.37 -24.92 19.13
C ILE A 36 -8.64 -25.70 18.04
N ALA A 37 -8.99 -26.98 17.88
CA ALA A 37 -8.50 -27.77 16.76
C ALA A 37 -8.97 -27.13 15.44
N SER A 38 -8.03 -26.54 14.70
CA SER A 38 -8.19 -26.11 13.31
C SER A 38 -7.13 -26.82 12.49
N GLN A 39 -7.50 -27.33 11.31
CA GLN A 39 -6.61 -28.11 10.46
C GLN A 39 -5.88 -27.29 9.39
N GLN A 40 -6.10 -25.98 9.27
CA GLN A 40 -5.62 -25.22 8.10
C GLN A 40 -4.78 -23.98 8.44
N HIS A 41 -5.32 -22.94 9.08
CA HIS A 41 -4.54 -21.72 9.38
C HIS A 41 -4.73 -21.19 10.82
N PRO A 42 -3.70 -20.58 11.46
CA PRO A 42 -3.82 -20.03 12.81
C PRO A 42 -4.90 -18.95 12.97
N ILE A 43 -5.16 -18.17 11.93
CA ILE A 43 -6.23 -17.14 11.92
C ILE A 43 -7.60 -17.77 12.15
N ASP A 44 -7.85 -18.97 11.59
CA ASP A 44 -9.14 -19.65 11.70
C ASP A 44 -9.49 -19.95 13.15
N GLN A 45 -8.50 -20.19 14.01
CA GLN A 45 -8.73 -20.46 15.43
C GLN A 45 -9.37 -19.25 16.13
N PHE A 46 -8.96 -18.03 15.78
CA PHE A 46 -9.54 -16.79 16.31
C PHE A 46 -10.96 -16.56 15.77
N VAL A 47 -11.19 -16.83 14.49
CA VAL A 47 -12.51 -16.71 13.86
C VAL A 47 -13.49 -17.72 14.46
N ILE A 48 -13.12 -19.00 14.50
CA ILE A 48 -13.94 -20.08 15.04
C ILE A 48 -14.25 -19.85 16.52
N ARG A 49 -13.28 -19.40 17.32
CA ARG A 49 -13.52 -19.03 18.73
C ARG A 49 -14.66 -18.03 18.84
N THR A 50 -14.61 -16.98 18.04
CA THR A 50 -15.60 -15.91 18.05
C THR A 50 -16.97 -16.38 17.57
N LEU A 51 -17.02 -17.21 16.52
CA LEU A 51 -18.26 -17.79 16.00
C LEU A 51 -18.92 -18.71 17.04
N LYS A 52 -18.16 -19.64 17.64
CA LYS A 52 -18.66 -20.56 18.68
C LYS A 52 -19.21 -19.83 19.89
N ALA A 53 -18.53 -18.79 20.36
CA ALA A 53 -19.00 -17.96 21.46
C ALA A 53 -20.34 -17.27 21.17
N ARG A 54 -20.68 -17.09 19.89
CA ARG A 54 -21.95 -16.51 19.42
C ARG A 54 -22.97 -17.56 18.96
N GLY A 55 -22.70 -18.86 19.13
CA GLY A 55 -23.56 -19.94 18.65
C GLY A 55 -23.63 -20.05 17.13
N LEU A 56 -22.61 -19.55 16.42
CA LEU A 56 -22.50 -19.57 14.96
C LEU A 56 -21.49 -20.62 14.49
N ASN A 57 -21.64 -21.06 13.24
CA ASN A 57 -20.71 -21.94 12.54
C ASN A 57 -20.12 -21.24 11.31
N LEU A 58 -19.04 -21.79 10.77
CA LEU A 58 -18.54 -21.39 9.45
C LEU A 58 -19.61 -21.65 8.39
N SER A 59 -19.67 -20.77 7.39
CA SER A 59 -20.43 -21.04 6.17
C SER A 59 -19.85 -22.26 5.46
N PRO A 60 -20.68 -23.04 4.74
CA PRO A 60 -20.17 -24.10 3.88
C PRO A 60 -19.22 -23.52 2.83
N GLU A 61 -18.22 -24.31 2.46
CA GLU A 61 -17.33 -23.96 1.36
C GLU A 61 -18.13 -23.76 0.07
N ALA A 62 -17.72 -22.77 -0.73
CA ALA A 62 -18.35 -22.53 -2.01
C ALA A 62 -18.03 -23.66 -3.00
N ASP A 63 -18.92 -23.89 -3.97
CA ASP A 63 -18.65 -24.88 -5.02
C ASP A 63 -17.43 -24.47 -5.88
N ARG A 64 -16.82 -25.45 -6.54
CA ARG A 64 -15.58 -25.26 -7.32
C ARG A 64 -15.70 -24.18 -8.40
N ILE A 65 -16.85 -24.04 -9.05
CA ILE A 65 -17.05 -23.04 -10.11
C ILE A 65 -17.10 -21.64 -9.49
N THR A 66 -17.81 -21.50 -8.37
CA THR A 66 -17.86 -20.25 -7.61
C THR A 66 -16.47 -19.85 -7.11
N LEU A 67 -15.71 -20.79 -6.56
CA LEU A 67 -14.34 -20.55 -6.10
C LEU A 67 -13.42 -20.10 -7.24
N LEU A 68 -13.43 -20.82 -8.38
CA LEU A 68 -12.67 -20.45 -9.57
C LEU A 68 -12.98 -19.02 -10.02
N ARG A 69 -14.27 -18.68 -10.13
CA ARG A 69 -14.71 -17.34 -10.56
C ARG A 69 -14.21 -16.26 -9.60
N ARG A 70 -14.32 -16.48 -8.28
CA ARG A 70 -13.84 -15.52 -7.27
C ARG A 70 -12.34 -15.32 -7.36
N ALA A 71 -11.56 -16.42 -7.40
CA ALA A 71 -10.10 -16.33 -7.51
C ALA A 71 -9.65 -15.55 -8.75
N HIS A 72 -10.26 -15.81 -9.92
CA HIS A 72 -9.94 -15.05 -11.14
C HIS A 72 -10.27 -13.56 -11.00
N LEU A 73 -11.46 -13.20 -10.51
CA LEU A 73 -11.84 -11.79 -10.34
C LEU A 73 -11.00 -11.07 -9.29
N ASP A 74 -10.70 -11.74 -8.19
CA ASP A 74 -9.93 -11.16 -7.08
C ASP A 74 -8.47 -10.95 -7.48
N LEU A 75 -7.84 -11.97 -8.07
CA LEU A 75 -6.42 -11.95 -8.41
C LEU A 75 -6.10 -11.25 -9.72
N THR A 76 -6.96 -11.36 -10.74
CA THR A 76 -6.68 -10.85 -12.10
C THR A 76 -7.68 -9.80 -12.59
N GLY A 77 -8.80 -9.61 -11.90
CA GLY A 77 -9.87 -8.71 -12.35
C GLY A 77 -10.70 -9.23 -13.54
N MET A 78 -10.37 -10.42 -14.08
CA MET A 78 -11.03 -11.01 -15.24
C MET A 78 -11.81 -12.27 -14.85
N LEU A 79 -12.74 -12.70 -15.72
CA LEU A 79 -13.39 -14.00 -15.58
C LEU A 79 -12.52 -15.11 -16.18
N PRO A 80 -12.61 -16.37 -15.69
CA PRO A 80 -11.94 -17.50 -16.31
C PRO A 80 -12.47 -17.71 -17.74
N THR A 81 -11.58 -18.08 -18.65
CA THR A 81 -11.97 -18.58 -19.97
C THR A 81 -12.65 -19.95 -19.88
N LEU A 82 -13.32 -20.36 -20.94
CA LEU A 82 -13.93 -21.70 -21.03
C LEU A 82 -12.89 -22.80 -20.80
N ALA A 83 -11.73 -22.69 -21.45
CA ALA A 83 -10.66 -23.68 -21.37
C ALA A 83 -10.06 -23.77 -19.95
N GLU A 84 -9.83 -22.64 -19.28
CA GLU A 84 -9.33 -22.63 -17.90
C GLU A 84 -10.32 -23.25 -16.93
N ARG A 85 -11.62 -22.99 -17.13
CA ARG A 85 -12.68 -23.61 -16.34
C ARG A 85 -12.71 -25.12 -16.52
N GLU A 86 -12.70 -25.60 -17.75
CA GLU A 86 -12.71 -27.03 -18.04
C GLU A 86 -11.46 -27.71 -17.47
N ALA A 87 -10.28 -27.10 -17.63
CA ALA A 87 -9.04 -27.61 -17.07
C ALA A 87 -9.08 -27.69 -15.53
N PHE A 88 -9.57 -26.66 -14.84
CA PHE A 88 -9.66 -26.67 -13.37
C PHE A 88 -10.71 -27.67 -12.85
N LEU A 89 -11.83 -27.84 -13.57
CA LEU A 89 -12.85 -28.83 -13.19
C LEU A 89 -12.38 -30.26 -13.42
N ALA A 90 -11.53 -30.49 -14.43
CA ALA A 90 -10.92 -31.80 -14.69
C ALA A 90 -9.75 -32.12 -13.75
N ASP A 91 -9.11 -31.12 -13.14
CA ASP A 91 -8.00 -31.32 -12.20
C ASP A 91 -8.49 -31.86 -10.85
N THR A 92 -8.35 -33.17 -10.68
CA THR A 92 -8.68 -33.92 -9.45
C THR A 92 -7.46 -34.27 -8.63
N ALA A 93 -6.25 -33.86 -9.06
CA ALA A 93 -5.04 -34.15 -8.32
C ALA A 93 -4.98 -33.34 -7.01
N PRO A 94 -4.36 -33.89 -5.94
CA PRO A 94 -4.16 -33.15 -4.69
C PRO A 94 -3.49 -31.79 -4.96
N GLY A 95 -3.96 -30.74 -4.30
CA GLY A 95 -3.39 -29.38 -4.45
C GLY A 95 -3.85 -28.61 -5.69
N ALA A 96 -4.94 -29.01 -6.35
CA ALA A 96 -5.46 -28.33 -7.55
C ALA A 96 -5.81 -26.85 -7.32
N TRP A 97 -6.25 -26.51 -6.11
CA TRP A 97 -6.58 -25.13 -5.74
C TRP A 97 -5.33 -24.27 -5.63
N GLU A 98 -4.31 -24.74 -4.91
CA GLU A 98 -3.05 -24.05 -4.70
C GLU A 98 -2.35 -23.79 -6.04
N ARG A 99 -2.28 -24.81 -6.92
CA ARG A 99 -1.73 -24.64 -8.27
C ARG A 99 -2.52 -23.66 -9.14
N LEU A 100 -3.84 -23.56 -8.94
CA LEU A 100 -4.63 -22.52 -9.62
C LEU A 100 -4.21 -21.13 -9.14
N ILE A 101 -4.12 -20.93 -7.82
CA ILE A 101 -3.70 -19.66 -7.23
C ILE A 101 -2.30 -19.26 -7.72
N ASP A 102 -1.33 -20.18 -7.69
CA ASP A 102 0.03 -19.94 -8.17
C ASP A 102 0.04 -19.49 -9.64
N ARG A 103 -0.75 -20.15 -10.51
CA ARG A 103 -0.86 -19.77 -11.93
C ARG A 103 -1.48 -18.38 -12.11
N LEU A 104 -2.48 -18.03 -11.31
CA LEU A 104 -3.13 -16.72 -11.38
C LEU A 104 -2.18 -15.62 -10.91
N MET A 105 -1.46 -15.83 -9.82
CA MET A 105 -0.44 -14.88 -9.33
C MET A 105 0.72 -14.71 -10.32
N ALA A 106 1.10 -15.79 -11.03
CA ALA A 106 2.10 -15.74 -12.09
C ALA A 106 1.60 -15.13 -13.41
N SER A 107 0.30 -14.87 -13.56
CA SER A 107 -0.27 -14.30 -14.78
C SER A 107 -0.09 -12.77 -14.83
N PRO A 108 0.07 -12.16 -16.03
CA PRO A 108 0.24 -10.70 -16.15
C PRO A 108 -0.90 -9.89 -15.52
N GLY A 109 -2.13 -10.42 -15.53
CA GLY A 109 -3.29 -9.76 -14.95
C GLY A 109 -3.20 -9.55 -13.43
N TYR A 110 -2.33 -10.30 -12.74
CA TYR A 110 -2.11 -10.11 -11.30
C TYR A 110 -1.48 -8.75 -10.99
N GLY A 111 -0.36 -8.43 -11.64
CA GLY A 111 0.33 -7.15 -11.47
C GLY A 111 -0.57 -5.96 -11.85
N GLU A 112 -1.33 -6.09 -12.95
CA GLU A 112 -2.29 -5.06 -13.39
C GLU A 112 -3.41 -4.85 -12.35
N ARG A 113 -4.00 -5.94 -11.87
CA ARG A 113 -5.11 -5.90 -10.90
C ARG A 113 -4.70 -5.28 -9.57
N TRP A 114 -3.58 -5.74 -9.01
CA TRP A 114 -3.12 -5.28 -7.70
C TRP A 114 -2.42 -3.93 -7.77
N GLY A 115 -1.66 -3.69 -8.84
CA GLY A 115 -1.07 -2.38 -9.13
C GLY A 115 -2.12 -1.27 -9.21
N ARG A 116 -3.30 -1.52 -9.80
CA ARG A 116 -4.40 -0.55 -9.83
C ARG A 116 -4.83 -0.08 -8.44
N HIS A 117 -4.96 -0.98 -7.47
CA HIS A 117 -5.34 -0.60 -6.10
C HIS A 117 -4.28 0.30 -5.45
N TRP A 118 -3.00 0.05 -5.73
CA TRP A 118 -1.93 0.92 -5.27
C TRP A 118 -1.92 2.27 -5.98
N LEU A 119 -2.18 2.29 -7.29
CA LEU A 119 -2.26 3.52 -8.07
C LEU A 119 -3.39 4.44 -7.58
N ASP A 120 -4.49 3.87 -7.10
CA ASP A 120 -5.55 4.61 -6.40
C ASP A 120 -5.01 5.30 -5.13
N VAL A 121 -4.20 4.60 -4.32
CA VAL A 121 -3.54 5.15 -3.11
C VAL A 121 -2.52 6.23 -3.44
N ALA A 122 -1.74 6.02 -4.51
CA ALA A 122 -0.78 7.00 -5.01
C ALA A 122 -1.44 8.19 -5.71
N ARG A 123 -2.78 8.17 -5.87
CA ARG A 123 -3.58 9.22 -6.54
C ARG A 123 -3.13 9.44 -7.98
N PHE A 124 -2.71 8.35 -8.63
CA PHE A 124 -2.16 8.38 -9.96
C PHE A 124 -3.22 8.73 -11.00
N ALA A 125 -2.87 9.65 -11.89
CA ALA A 125 -3.59 9.91 -13.12
C ALA A 125 -2.59 10.23 -14.24
N GLU A 126 -2.96 9.92 -15.48
CA GLU A 126 -2.26 10.40 -16.68
C GLU A 126 -2.70 11.84 -17.06
N SER A 127 -3.14 12.61 -16.08
CA SER A 127 -3.45 14.04 -16.19
C SER A 127 -3.00 14.78 -14.93
N GLN A 128 -3.07 16.11 -14.95
CA GLN A 128 -2.76 16.95 -13.81
C GLN A 128 -3.80 16.83 -12.69
N GLY A 129 -5.00 16.34 -12.96
CA GLY A 129 -6.02 16.05 -11.96
C GLY A 129 -6.51 17.28 -11.19
N TYR A 130 -6.44 18.48 -11.78
CA TYR A 130 -6.81 19.75 -11.16
C TYR A 130 -7.56 20.68 -12.15
N GLU A 131 -7.91 21.91 -11.74
CA GLU A 131 -8.85 22.78 -12.47
C GLU A 131 -8.50 23.06 -13.94
N ARG A 132 -7.20 23.23 -14.27
CA ARG A 132 -6.70 23.43 -15.63
C ARG A 132 -6.06 22.16 -16.15
N ASP A 133 -6.83 21.07 -16.12
CA ASP A 133 -6.31 19.74 -16.35
C ASP A 133 -5.62 19.60 -17.72
N LYS A 134 -4.42 19.02 -17.71
CA LYS A 134 -3.62 18.69 -18.89
C LYS A 134 -3.18 17.25 -18.82
N PRO A 135 -3.02 16.57 -19.97
CA PRO A 135 -2.43 15.24 -19.98
C PRO A 135 -1.00 15.24 -19.45
N ARG A 136 -0.61 14.14 -18.80
CA ARG A 136 0.76 13.82 -18.40
C ARG A 136 1.24 12.65 -19.23
N ASP A 137 1.69 12.95 -20.45
CA ASP A 137 2.06 11.94 -21.45
C ASP A 137 3.18 10.99 -20.98
N GLU A 138 3.98 11.41 -19.99
CA GLU A 138 5.10 10.64 -19.42
C GLU A 138 4.83 10.12 -18.00
N ALA A 139 3.57 10.01 -17.57
CA ALA A 139 3.22 9.45 -16.27
C ALA A 139 3.28 7.90 -16.24
N TRP A 140 3.14 7.27 -17.41
CA TRP A 140 3.10 5.81 -17.56
C TRP A 140 4.30 5.02 -16.99
N PRO A 141 5.55 5.53 -16.93
CA PRO A 141 6.66 4.76 -16.38
C PRO A 141 6.45 4.41 -14.89
N TYR A 142 5.80 5.29 -14.12
CA TYR A 142 5.47 5.00 -12.73
C TYR A 142 4.40 3.89 -12.62
N ARG A 143 3.34 3.96 -13.45
CA ARG A 143 2.31 2.92 -13.52
C ARG A 143 2.93 1.56 -13.83
N ASP A 144 3.76 1.49 -14.86
CA ASP A 144 4.36 0.24 -15.30
C ASP A 144 5.36 -0.29 -14.26
N TRP A 145 6.09 0.59 -13.56
CA TRP A 145 6.92 0.21 -12.43
C TRP A 145 6.10 -0.42 -11.30
N VAL A 146 4.97 0.18 -10.91
CA VAL A 146 4.07 -0.36 -9.88
C VAL A 146 3.56 -1.74 -10.29
N ILE A 147 3.06 -1.88 -11.53
CA ILE A 147 2.57 -3.16 -12.06
C ILE A 147 3.67 -4.22 -11.97
N SER A 148 4.89 -3.89 -12.40
CA SER A 148 6.03 -4.80 -12.33
C SER A 148 6.40 -5.18 -10.89
N ALA A 149 6.34 -4.24 -9.95
CA ALA A 149 6.69 -4.50 -8.55
C ALA A 149 5.74 -5.53 -7.91
N PHE A 150 4.42 -5.40 -8.17
CA PHE A 150 3.44 -6.40 -7.75
C PHE A 150 3.62 -7.73 -8.48
N GLN A 151 3.87 -7.71 -9.80
CA GLN A 151 4.07 -8.92 -10.59
C GLN A 151 5.27 -9.75 -10.12
N SER A 152 6.33 -9.09 -9.62
CA SER A 152 7.53 -9.74 -9.11
C SER A 152 7.49 -10.12 -7.62
N ASP A 153 6.37 -9.88 -6.94
CA ASP A 153 6.24 -10.03 -5.48
C ASP A 153 7.36 -9.29 -4.72
N MET A 154 7.55 -8.01 -5.06
CA MET A 154 8.61 -7.20 -4.47
C MET A 154 8.41 -7.11 -2.94
N PRO A 155 9.45 -7.37 -2.12
CA PRO A 155 9.36 -7.21 -0.68
C PRO A 155 8.89 -5.81 -0.32
N TYR A 156 7.89 -5.71 0.57
CA TYR A 156 7.26 -4.44 0.93
C TYR A 156 8.28 -3.36 1.36
N GLY A 157 9.32 -3.73 2.11
CA GLY A 157 10.36 -2.78 2.53
C GLY A 157 11.13 -2.17 1.35
N ASP A 158 11.39 -2.95 0.29
CA ASP A 158 12.04 -2.46 -0.92
C ASP A 158 11.08 -1.62 -1.76
N PHE A 159 9.80 -2.03 -1.83
CA PHE A 159 8.76 -1.25 -2.48
C PHE A 159 8.65 0.16 -1.87
N VAL A 160 8.49 0.25 -0.54
CA VAL A 160 8.43 1.53 0.19
C VAL A 160 9.69 2.36 -0.04
N LYS A 161 10.87 1.75 0.09
CA LYS A 161 12.15 2.48 -0.08
C LYS A 161 12.27 3.09 -1.48
N ARG A 162 11.92 2.35 -2.53
CA ARG A 162 12.02 2.81 -3.93
C ARG A 162 11.00 3.91 -4.22
N GLN A 163 9.78 3.82 -3.69
CA GLN A 163 8.75 4.86 -3.82
C GLN A 163 9.22 6.22 -3.26
N VAL A 164 9.94 6.22 -2.14
CA VAL A 164 10.35 7.44 -1.44
C VAL A 164 11.72 7.97 -1.90
N ALA A 165 12.64 7.09 -2.29
CA ALA A 165 14.04 7.45 -2.53
C ALA A 165 14.68 6.71 -3.72
N GLY A 166 13.87 6.23 -4.67
CA GLY A 166 14.35 5.44 -5.82
C GLY A 166 15.39 6.14 -6.69
N ASP A 167 15.33 7.47 -6.79
CA ASP A 167 16.29 8.34 -7.46
C ASP A 167 17.66 8.41 -6.75
N LEU A 168 17.70 8.11 -5.45
CA LEU A 168 18.90 8.11 -4.63
C LEU A 168 19.56 6.72 -4.52
N ILE A 169 18.98 5.67 -5.10
CA ILE A 169 19.51 4.30 -5.03
C ILE A 169 20.54 4.08 -6.17
N PRO A 170 21.84 3.93 -5.86
CA PRO A 170 22.91 3.91 -6.87
C PRO A 170 22.90 2.70 -7.81
N SER A 171 22.26 1.60 -7.41
CA SER A 171 22.16 0.37 -8.19
C SER A 171 20.84 0.23 -8.95
N SER A 172 20.02 1.28 -8.99
CA SER A 172 18.78 1.22 -9.75
C SER A 172 19.12 1.04 -11.22
N GLN A 173 18.55 0.02 -11.88
CA GLN A 173 18.74 -0.18 -13.32
C GLN A 173 17.94 0.86 -14.13
N GLY A 174 18.05 2.15 -13.79
CA GLY A 174 17.22 3.25 -14.33
C GLY A 174 15.74 3.17 -13.98
N GLY A 175 15.19 1.97 -13.79
CA GLY A 175 13.78 1.70 -13.55
C GLY A 175 13.27 2.19 -12.20
N ASP A 176 14.11 2.29 -11.17
CA ASP A 176 13.63 2.72 -9.84
C ASP A 176 13.49 4.23 -9.70
N VAL A 177 14.05 5.02 -10.62
CA VAL A 177 13.75 6.45 -10.69
C VAL A 177 12.24 6.64 -10.93
N ALA A 178 11.65 5.80 -11.78
CA ALA A 178 10.20 5.84 -12.03
C ALA A 178 9.37 5.62 -10.77
N ALA A 179 9.87 4.86 -9.78
CA ALA A 179 9.21 4.64 -8.51
C ALA A 179 8.97 5.95 -7.73
N THR A 180 9.88 6.91 -7.84
CA THR A 180 9.71 8.23 -7.20
C THR A 180 8.56 9.05 -7.78
N GLY A 181 7.96 8.58 -8.88
CA GLY A 181 6.70 9.07 -9.40
C GLY A 181 5.59 9.13 -8.34
N PHE A 182 5.62 8.29 -7.29
CA PHE A 182 4.69 8.39 -6.16
C PHE A 182 4.64 9.77 -5.51
N LEU A 183 5.78 10.45 -5.39
CA LEU A 183 5.85 11.77 -4.74
C LEU A 183 5.17 12.86 -5.57
N VAL A 184 5.03 12.65 -6.88
CA VAL A 184 4.52 13.65 -7.84
C VAL A 184 3.28 13.17 -8.59
N ALA A 185 2.74 11.99 -8.24
CA ALA A 185 1.59 11.39 -8.89
C ALA A 185 0.29 12.17 -8.62
N GLY A 186 0.23 12.90 -7.49
CA GLY A 186 -0.91 13.71 -7.08
C GLY A 186 -1.25 14.88 -8.03
N PRO A 187 -2.32 15.64 -7.72
CA PRO A 187 -2.74 16.78 -8.52
C PRO A 187 -1.63 17.84 -8.68
N TYR A 188 -1.66 18.56 -9.80
CA TYR A 188 -0.76 19.68 -10.07
C TYR A 188 -1.55 20.92 -10.45
N ASP A 189 -1.33 22.02 -9.74
CA ASP A 189 -2.06 23.27 -9.96
C ASP A 189 -1.36 24.13 -11.03
N GLU A 190 -1.69 23.87 -12.30
CA GLU A 190 -1.18 24.64 -13.44
C GLU A 190 -1.47 26.14 -13.34
N ALA A 191 -2.65 26.52 -12.82
CA ALA A 191 -3.06 27.91 -12.73
C ALA A 191 -2.26 28.66 -11.66
N GLY A 192 -2.15 28.07 -10.47
CA GLY A 192 -1.39 28.61 -9.35
C GLY A 192 0.10 28.68 -9.65
N ASN A 193 0.69 27.62 -10.20
CA ASN A 193 2.11 27.59 -10.58
C ASN A 193 2.43 28.54 -11.75
N GLY A 194 1.50 28.71 -12.70
CA GLY A 194 1.62 29.63 -13.84
C GLY A 194 1.27 31.08 -13.53
N ALA A 195 0.85 31.41 -12.30
CA ALA A 195 0.38 32.74 -11.96
C ALA A 195 1.50 33.79 -12.00
N ASN A 196 1.20 34.97 -12.58
CA ASN A 196 2.08 36.15 -12.48
C ASN A 196 1.95 36.86 -11.11
N ASN A 197 1.89 36.07 -10.04
CA ASN A 197 1.80 36.52 -8.66
C ASN A 197 2.60 35.55 -7.79
N ALA A 198 3.57 36.07 -7.02
CA ALA A 198 4.44 35.23 -6.20
C ALA A 198 3.70 34.53 -5.05
N ILE A 199 2.69 35.17 -4.45
CA ILE A 199 1.91 34.59 -3.36
C ILE A 199 1.09 33.39 -3.86
N LEU A 200 0.47 33.50 -5.04
CA LEU A 200 -0.30 32.40 -5.62
C LEU A 200 0.58 31.19 -5.94
N ARG A 201 1.79 31.41 -6.48
CA ARG A 201 2.76 30.32 -6.72
C ARG A 201 3.23 29.66 -5.43
N LEU A 202 3.47 30.45 -4.38
CA LEU A 202 3.86 29.91 -3.07
C LEU A 202 2.73 29.07 -2.45
N LYS A 203 1.47 29.51 -2.59
CA LYS A 203 0.31 28.76 -2.12
C LYS A 203 0.13 27.44 -2.86
N ALA A 204 0.20 27.44 -4.20
CA ALA A 204 0.10 26.21 -4.99
C ALA A 204 1.17 25.19 -4.57
N ARG A 205 2.42 25.65 -4.40
CA ARG A 205 3.51 24.80 -3.91
C ARG A 205 3.28 24.28 -2.49
N GLU A 206 2.70 25.08 -1.60
CA GLU A 206 2.36 24.65 -0.25
C GLU A 206 1.29 23.55 -0.28
N ASP A 207 0.22 23.74 -1.05
CA ASP A 207 -0.86 22.76 -1.22
C ASP A 207 -0.32 21.42 -1.79
N GLU A 208 0.56 21.47 -2.79
CA GLU A 208 1.20 20.27 -3.36
C GLU A 208 2.11 19.54 -2.36
N LEU A 209 2.89 20.27 -1.55
CA LEU A 209 3.75 19.66 -0.54
C LEU A 209 2.96 19.07 0.63
N GLU A 210 1.89 19.74 1.06
CA GLU A 210 0.98 19.21 2.08
C GLU A 210 0.40 17.88 1.61
N ASP A 211 -0.12 17.85 0.39
CA ASP A 211 -0.71 16.68 -0.23
C ASP A 211 0.29 15.51 -0.37
N MET A 212 1.53 15.80 -0.77
CA MET A 212 2.63 14.81 -0.80
C MET A 212 2.91 14.22 0.59
N VAL A 213 3.02 15.06 1.62
CA VAL A 213 3.25 14.63 3.01
C VAL A 213 2.07 13.82 3.54
N GLY A 214 0.85 14.30 3.32
CA GLY A 214 -0.39 13.65 3.72
C GLY A 214 -0.53 12.26 3.11
N THR A 215 -0.28 12.14 1.81
CA THR A 215 -0.33 10.87 1.09
C THR A 215 0.73 9.90 1.57
N THR A 216 1.97 10.37 1.76
CA THR A 216 3.07 9.53 2.25
C THR A 216 2.77 8.97 3.64
N ALA A 217 2.26 9.81 4.55
CA ALA A 217 1.88 9.39 5.89
C ALA A 217 0.69 8.42 5.89
N GLN A 218 -0.32 8.67 5.05
CA GLN A 218 -1.48 7.78 4.94
C GLN A 218 -1.09 6.42 4.34
N ALA A 219 -0.33 6.42 3.24
CA ALA A 219 0.03 5.22 2.50
C ALA A 219 0.94 4.29 3.32
N PHE A 220 1.95 4.84 4.00
CA PHE A 220 3.00 4.02 4.63
C PHE A 220 2.88 3.91 6.15
N LEU A 221 2.31 4.92 6.81
CA LEU A 221 2.16 4.93 8.28
C LEU A 221 0.72 4.63 8.71
N GLY A 222 -0.26 4.69 7.80
CA GLY A 222 -1.68 4.60 8.16
C GLY A 222 -2.16 5.80 8.98
N LEU A 223 -1.48 6.95 8.88
CA LEU A 223 -1.76 8.12 9.70
C LEU A 223 -2.17 9.31 8.84
N THR A 224 -3.27 9.96 9.25
CA THR A 224 -3.59 11.32 8.82
C THR A 224 -2.72 12.33 9.55
N VAL A 225 -2.11 13.25 8.80
CA VAL A 225 -1.27 14.34 9.35
C VAL A 225 -1.63 15.73 8.80
N HIS A 226 -2.66 15.84 7.96
CA HIS A 226 -3.13 17.13 7.40
C HIS A 226 -3.42 18.20 8.47
N CYS A 227 -3.78 17.78 9.68
CA CYS A 227 -4.01 18.68 10.80
C CYS A 227 -2.74 19.48 11.19
N ALA A 228 -1.55 18.91 10.94
CA ALA A 228 -0.26 19.57 11.13
C ALA A 228 -0.02 20.75 10.18
N ARG A 229 -0.90 20.98 9.19
CA ARG A 229 -0.89 22.19 8.38
C ARG A 229 -1.06 23.45 9.23
N CYS A 230 -1.88 23.36 10.29
CA CYS A 230 -2.30 24.52 11.07
C CYS A 230 -1.90 24.46 12.55
N HIS A 231 -1.59 23.28 13.09
CA HIS A 231 -1.31 23.12 14.52
C HIS A 231 -0.40 21.92 14.83
N ASP A 232 0.33 21.95 15.94
CA ASP A 232 1.40 20.99 16.22
C ASP A 232 0.94 19.67 16.87
N HIS A 233 -0.37 19.43 17.00
CA HIS A 233 -0.91 18.26 17.70
C HIS A 233 -1.97 17.49 16.90
N LYS A 234 -2.08 16.17 17.08
CA LYS A 234 -3.16 15.39 16.44
C LYS A 234 -4.48 15.38 17.24
N PHE A 235 -4.42 15.66 18.54
CA PHE A 235 -5.51 15.33 19.49
C PHE A 235 -6.05 16.50 20.32
N ASP A 236 -5.60 17.74 20.10
CA ASP A 236 -6.23 18.92 20.73
C ASP A 236 -7.29 19.53 19.77
N PRO A 237 -8.41 20.07 20.30
CA PRO A 237 -9.53 20.62 19.54
C PRO A 237 -9.25 21.97 18.87
#